data_AF-A0A7S4G748-F1
#
_entry.id   AF-A0A7S4G748-F1
#
_cell.length_a   1.000
_cell.length_b   1.000
_cell.length_c   1.000
_cell.angle_alpha   90.00
_cell.angle_beta   90.00
_cell.angle_gamma   90.00
#
_symmetry.space_group_name_H-M   'P 1'
#
loop_
_entity.id
_entity.type
_entity.pdbx_description
1 polymer ?
#
loop_
_entity_poly.entity_id
_entity_poly.type
_entity_poly.pdbx_seq_one_letter_code
_entity_poly.pdbx_strand_id
1 'polypeptide(L)'
;RKCAEDTPLMIIEAGEMRGHAAAVELKTRNVLSEDVPWHDVWPQLFFSQIPRVYLGWQCYGNVERIEQHEMKDVARSADKTYPLGGLHISLRRLLGLLKAIRKVVLGFKHTDHFTLVYDEHRMKSLKVVPVEREKDCLPQSVILSLDSAGHSGSVGGDLQQLHRREGLEAEEDGDEVDGEGAATGDRGPSRMEA
;
A
#
# COMPACT_ATOMS: atom_id res chain seq x y z
N ARG A 1 5.01 23.22 -13.28
CA ARG A 1 5.29 22.26 -12.19
C ARG A 1 6.54 21.50 -12.61
N LYS A 2 7.68 21.67 -11.93
CA LYS A 2 8.85 20.81 -12.16
C LYS A 2 8.49 19.44 -11.57
N CYS A 3 8.35 18.42 -12.41
CA CYS A 3 8.39 17.04 -11.92
C CYS A 3 9.75 16.90 -11.22
N ALA A 4 9.76 16.42 -9.97
CA ALA A 4 11.00 16.04 -9.33
C ALA A 4 11.75 15.10 -10.27
N GLU A 5 13.02 15.38 -10.54
CA GLU A 5 13.85 14.49 -11.35
C GLU A 5 13.83 13.12 -10.68
N ASP A 6 13.50 12.08 -11.45
CA ASP A 6 13.47 10.67 -11.04
C ASP A 6 14.87 10.27 -10.57
N THR A 7 15.21 10.64 -9.33
CA THR A 7 16.46 10.28 -8.71
C THR A 7 16.34 8.81 -8.34
N PRO A 8 17.13 7.91 -8.95
CA PRO A 8 17.01 6.48 -8.70
C PRO A 8 17.27 6.19 -7.22
N LEU A 9 16.39 5.41 -6.60
CA LEU A 9 16.57 4.97 -5.22
C LEU A 9 17.91 4.22 -5.10
N MET A 10 18.71 4.63 -4.12
CA MET A 10 19.97 3.98 -3.79
C MET A 10 19.76 3.16 -2.52
N ILE A 11 20.15 1.89 -2.54
CA ILE A 11 20.07 0.98 -1.40
C ILE A 11 21.48 0.55 -0.99
N ILE A 12 21.66 0.21 0.29
CA ILE A 12 22.90 -0.42 0.77
C ILE A 12 22.76 -1.93 0.55
N GLU A 13 23.51 -2.46 -0.40
CA GLU A 13 23.59 -3.88 -0.70
C GLU A 13 25.02 -4.37 -0.47
N ALA A 14 25.20 -5.33 0.43
CA ALA A 14 26.51 -5.86 0.84
C ALA A 14 27.53 -4.77 1.28
N GLY A 15 27.04 -3.67 1.87
CA GLY A 15 27.86 -2.55 2.33
C GLY A 15 28.16 -1.50 1.26
N GLU A 16 27.68 -1.67 0.02
CA GLU A 16 27.84 -0.72 -1.07
C GLU A 16 26.53 -0.01 -1.40
N MET A 17 26.61 1.29 -1.70
CA MET A 17 25.47 2.04 -2.23
C MET A 17 25.25 1.65 -3.70
N ARG A 18 24.15 0.96 -3.98
CA ARG A 18 23.78 0.51 -5.33
C ARG A 18 22.45 1.10 -5.75
N GLY A 19 22.38 1.46 -7.03
CA GLY A 19 21.14 1.88 -7.66
C GLY A 19 20.17 0.71 -7.70
N HIS A 20 18.95 0.93 -7.23
CA HIS A 20 17.93 -0.11 -7.16
C HIS A 20 17.42 -0.56 -8.54
N ALA A 21 17.84 0.14 -9.61
CA ALA A 21 17.55 -0.19 -10.99
C ALA A 21 18.03 -1.59 -11.43
N ALA A 22 19.02 -2.17 -10.73
CA ALA A 22 19.50 -3.52 -10.99
C ALA A 22 18.73 -4.62 -10.24
N ALA A 23 17.88 -4.24 -9.27
CA ALA A 23 17.11 -5.21 -8.50
C ALA A 23 16.04 -5.87 -9.36
N VAL A 24 15.80 -7.14 -9.07
CA VAL A 24 14.80 -7.97 -9.74
C VAL A 24 14.00 -8.74 -8.70
N GLU A 25 12.70 -8.87 -8.92
CA GLU A 25 11.84 -9.74 -8.14
C GLU A 25 11.71 -11.09 -8.85
N LEU A 26 11.75 -12.19 -8.12
CA LEU A 26 11.52 -13.53 -8.65
C LEU A 26 10.20 -14.08 -8.12
N LYS A 27 9.30 -14.48 -9.01
CA LYS A 27 8.04 -15.16 -8.67
C LYS A 27 7.94 -16.48 -9.41
N THR A 28 7.20 -17.42 -8.83
CA THR A 28 6.90 -18.70 -9.48
C THR A 28 5.41 -18.92 -9.56
N ARG A 29 4.94 -19.49 -10.68
CA ARG A 29 3.54 -19.92 -10.83
C ARG A 29 3.46 -21.32 -11.40
N ASN A 30 2.43 -22.04 -11.01
CA ASN A 30 2.16 -23.35 -11.61
C ASN A 30 1.60 -23.13 -13.03
N VAL A 31 2.06 -23.91 -14.01
CA VAL A 31 1.54 -23.86 -15.40
C VAL A 31 0.04 -24.15 -15.52
N LEU A 32 -0.53 -24.83 -14.53
CA LEU A 32 -1.97 -25.13 -14.43
C LEU A 32 -2.79 -23.94 -13.91
N SER A 33 -2.15 -22.89 -13.41
CA SER A 33 -2.82 -21.65 -13.01
C SER A 33 -3.00 -20.79 -14.26
N GLU A 34 -4.26 -20.49 -14.62
CA GLU A 34 -4.54 -19.68 -15.82
C GLU A 34 -4.14 -18.20 -15.64
N ASP A 35 -4.25 -17.70 -14.41
CA ASP A 35 -4.01 -16.30 -14.09
C ASP A 35 -2.83 -16.08 -13.13
N VAL A 36 -2.20 -14.93 -13.29
CA VAL A 36 -1.22 -14.38 -12.33
C VAL A 36 -1.92 -13.29 -11.53
N PRO A 37 -1.99 -13.36 -10.19
CA PRO A 37 -2.60 -12.33 -9.37
C PRO A 37 -1.66 -11.12 -9.29
N TRP A 38 -1.64 -10.33 -10.36
CA TRP A 38 -0.77 -9.16 -10.47
C TRP A 38 -1.10 -8.11 -9.41
N HIS A 39 -2.33 -8.09 -8.88
CA HIS A 39 -2.72 -7.26 -7.73
C HIS A 39 -1.95 -7.58 -6.43
N ASP A 40 -1.41 -8.78 -6.28
CA ASP A 40 -0.56 -9.15 -5.14
C ASP A 40 0.92 -8.82 -5.40
N VAL A 41 1.35 -8.93 -6.66
CA VAL A 41 2.75 -8.72 -7.05
C VAL A 41 3.08 -7.23 -7.15
N TRP A 42 2.17 -6.44 -7.73
CA TRP A 42 2.41 -5.03 -8.02
C TRP A 42 2.74 -4.19 -6.78
N PRO A 43 2.02 -4.29 -5.63
CA PRO A 43 2.33 -3.49 -4.44
C PRO A 43 3.76 -3.69 -3.98
N GLN A 44 4.23 -4.93 -4.01
CA GLN A 44 5.60 -5.26 -3.61
C GLN A 44 6.62 -4.57 -4.53
N LEU A 45 6.42 -4.63 -5.84
CA LEU A 45 7.29 -3.94 -6.81
C LEU A 45 7.25 -2.42 -6.62
N PHE A 46 6.06 -1.86 -6.43
CA PHE A 46 5.86 -0.42 -6.31
C PHE A 46 6.52 0.15 -5.04
N PHE A 47 6.27 -0.43 -3.87
CA PHE A 47 6.85 0.07 -2.62
C PHE A 47 8.35 -0.18 -2.51
N SER A 48 8.84 -1.27 -3.09
CA SER A 48 10.27 -1.54 -3.14
C SER A 48 10.96 -0.72 -4.22
N GLN A 49 10.24 -0.21 -5.22
CA GLN A 49 10.77 0.40 -6.44
C GLN A 49 11.60 -0.57 -7.30
N ILE A 50 11.20 -1.84 -7.33
CA ILE A 50 11.83 -2.87 -8.15
C ILE A 50 11.29 -2.75 -9.59
N PRO A 51 12.14 -2.50 -10.60
CA PRO A 51 11.68 -2.18 -11.95
C PRO A 51 11.19 -3.41 -12.73
N ARG A 52 11.62 -4.62 -12.36
CA ARG A 52 11.38 -5.85 -13.15
C ARG A 52 11.06 -7.04 -12.25
N VAL A 53 10.17 -7.89 -12.75
CA VAL A 53 9.89 -9.21 -12.17
C VAL A 53 10.13 -10.30 -13.21
N TYR A 54 10.77 -11.39 -12.79
CA TYR A 54 10.87 -12.62 -13.56
C TYR A 54 9.89 -13.64 -12.99
N LEU A 55 9.02 -14.13 -13.86
CA LEU A 55 8.01 -15.12 -13.54
C LEU A 55 8.43 -16.48 -14.12
N GLY A 56 8.82 -17.39 -13.23
CA GLY A 56 9.06 -18.79 -13.58
C GLY A 56 7.76 -19.59 -13.56
N TRP A 57 7.35 -20.09 -14.72
CA TRP A 57 6.24 -21.03 -14.84
C TRP A 57 6.77 -22.44 -14.62
N GLN A 58 6.21 -23.15 -13.64
CA GLN A 58 6.68 -24.47 -13.23
C GLN A 58 5.61 -25.54 -13.25
N CYS A 59 6.03 -26.77 -13.53
CA CYS A 59 5.20 -27.97 -13.52
C CYS A 59 5.96 -29.08 -12.79
N TYR A 60 5.36 -29.66 -11.75
CA TYR A 60 5.98 -30.74 -10.97
C TYR A 60 7.42 -30.44 -10.50
N GLY A 61 7.71 -29.19 -10.11
CA GLY A 61 9.02 -28.78 -9.62
C GLY A 61 10.03 -28.38 -10.71
N ASN A 62 9.69 -28.50 -12.00
CA ASN A 62 10.54 -28.09 -13.11
C ASN A 62 10.08 -26.72 -13.64
N VAL A 63 11.04 -25.82 -13.91
CA VAL A 63 10.75 -24.54 -14.57
C VAL A 63 10.65 -24.78 -16.07
N GLU A 64 9.46 -24.57 -16.62
CA GLU A 64 9.13 -24.79 -18.04
C GLU A 64 9.43 -23.57 -18.89
N ARG A 65 9.12 -22.37 -18.38
CA ARG A 65 9.43 -21.10 -19.04
C ARG A 65 9.63 -19.97 -18.03
N ILE A 66 10.38 -18.97 -18.44
CA ILE A 66 10.60 -17.74 -17.65
C ILE A 66 10.13 -16.56 -18.50
N GLU A 67 9.28 -15.73 -17.91
CA GLU A 67 8.81 -14.49 -18.52
C GLU A 67 9.34 -13.30 -17.74
N GLN A 68 9.73 -12.24 -18.43
CA GLN A 68 10.15 -10.99 -17.82
C GLN A 68 9.05 -9.95 -18.01
N HIS A 69 8.71 -9.25 -16.92
CA HIS A 69 7.71 -8.18 -16.94
C HIS A 69 8.28 -6.90 -16.32
N GLU A 70 8.04 -5.76 -16.95
CA GLU A 70 8.36 -4.46 -16.36
C GLU A 70 7.29 -4.04 -15.36
N MET A 71 7.67 -3.27 -14.34
CA MET A 71 6.74 -2.76 -13.31
C MET A 71 5.52 -2.05 -13.91
N LYS A 72 5.69 -1.33 -15.03
CA LYS A 72 4.60 -0.62 -15.73
C LYS A 72 3.58 -1.58 -16.34
N ASP A 73 4.04 -2.69 -16.91
CA ASP A 73 3.16 -3.71 -17.48
C ASP A 73 2.43 -4.48 -16.38
N VAL A 74 3.15 -4.78 -15.29
CA VAL A 74 2.56 -5.36 -14.08
C VAL A 74 1.49 -4.43 -13.50
N ALA A 75 1.72 -3.11 -13.48
CA ALA A 75 0.74 -2.12 -13.00
C ALA A 75 -0.55 -2.14 -13.82
N ARG A 76 -0.43 -2.18 -15.16
CA ARG A 76 -1.57 -2.23 -16.07
C ARG A 76 -2.37 -3.52 -15.90
N SER A 77 -1.69 -4.64 -15.71
CA SER A 77 -2.33 -5.94 -15.47
C SER A 77 -2.97 -6.00 -14.08
N ALA A 78 -2.30 -5.46 -13.06
CA ALA A 78 -2.83 -5.37 -11.71
C ALA A 78 -4.11 -4.55 -11.68
N ASP A 79 -4.15 -3.38 -12.32
CA ASP A 79 -5.33 -2.49 -12.37
C ASP A 79 -6.59 -3.22 -12.86
N LYS A 80 -6.46 -4.13 -13.83
CA LYS A 80 -7.57 -4.95 -14.35
C LYS A 80 -8.02 -6.06 -13.40
N THR A 81 -7.13 -6.51 -12.52
CA THR A 81 -7.39 -7.65 -11.61
C THR A 81 -7.68 -7.21 -10.17
N TYR A 82 -7.61 -5.91 -9.87
CA TYR A 82 -7.90 -5.40 -8.54
C TYR A 82 -9.40 -5.51 -8.21
N PRO A 83 -9.78 -6.16 -7.09
CA PRO A 83 -11.18 -6.40 -6.75
C PRO A 83 -11.98 -5.15 -6.38
N LEU A 84 -11.32 -4.00 -6.16
CA LEU A 84 -11.91 -2.81 -5.54
C LEU A 84 -11.93 -1.57 -6.47
N GLY A 85 -12.14 -1.79 -7.77
CA GLY A 85 -12.26 -0.72 -8.76
C GLY A 85 -10.92 -0.14 -9.22
N GLY A 86 -9.91 -1.00 -9.29
CA GLY A 86 -8.60 -0.66 -9.83
C GLY A 86 -7.58 -0.19 -8.79
N LEU A 87 -6.39 0.07 -9.30
CA LEU A 87 -5.21 0.40 -8.52
C LEU A 87 -5.33 1.78 -7.87
N HIS A 88 -5.89 2.75 -8.59
CA HIS A 88 -6.04 4.12 -8.10
C HIS A 88 -6.88 4.18 -6.82
N ILE A 89 -8.01 3.47 -6.77
CA ILE A 89 -8.90 3.46 -5.60
C ILE A 89 -8.19 2.83 -4.40
N SER A 90 -7.48 1.74 -4.64
CA SER A 90 -6.69 1.04 -3.62
C SER A 90 -5.60 1.93 -3.01
N LEU A 91 -4.90 2.71 -3.83
CA LEU A 91 -3.89 3.67 -3.36
C LEU A 91 -4.49 4.83 -2.57
N ARG A 92 -5.66 5.36 -2.96
CA ARG A 92 -6.36 6.39 -2.18
C ARG A 92 -6.75 5.86 -0.80
N ARG A 93 -7.27 4.63 -0.72
CA ARG A 93 -7.60 3.98 0.55
C ARG A 93 -6.38 3.78 1.42
N LEU A 94 -5.27 3.31 0.86
CA LEU A 94 -4.02 3.19 1.60
C LEU A 94 -3.54 4.55 2.14
N LEU A 95 -3.64 5.63 1.36
CA LEU A 95 -3.30 6.96 1.84
C LEU A 95 -4.20 7.41 3.00
N GLY A 96 -5.51 7.17 2.90
CA GLY A 96 -6.47 7.42 3.98
C GLY A 96 -6.09 6.64 5.25
N LEU A 97 -5.81 5.36 5.11
CA LEU A 97 -5.38 4.48 6.21
C LEU A 97 -4.08 4.98 6.85
N LEU A 98 -3.06 5.33 6.06
CA LEU A 98 -1.79 5.86 6.59
C LEU A 98 -1.98 7.18 7.34
N LYS A 99 -2.89 8.05 6.88
CA LYS A 99 -3.25 9.27 7.61
C LYS A 99 -3.93 8.96 8.94
N ALA A 100 -4.87 8.00 8.95
CA ALA A 100 -5.54 7.56 10.17
C ALA A 100 -4.54 6.97 11.17
N ILE A 101 -3.64 6.09 10.71
CA ILE A 101 -2.55 5.52 11.52
C ILE A 101 -1.68 6.62 12.09
N ARG A 102 -1.24 7.59 11.27
CA ARG A 102 -0.42 8.71 11.74
C ARG A 102 -1.15 9.52 12.82
N LYS A 103 -2.44 9.83 12.63
CA LYS A 103 -3.25 10.56 13.60
C LYS A 103 -3.34 9.82 14.92
N VAL A 104 -3.57 8.51 14.87
CA VAL A 104 -3.56 7.64 16.05
C VAL A 104 -2.20 7.72 16.73
N VAL A 105 -1.11 7.40 16.04
CA VAL A 105 0.25 7.37 16.61
C VAL A 105 0.64 8.69 17.27
N LEU A 106 0.31 9.83 16.65
CA LEU A 106 0.60 11.16 17.21
C LEU A 106 -0.29 11.54 18.41
N GLY A 107 -1.42 10.87 18.59
CA GLY A 107 -2.32 11.10 19.74
C GLY A 107 -1.89 10.36 21.00
N PHE A 108 -1.11 9.29 20.89
CA PHE A 108 -0.61 8.51 22.02
C PHE A 108 0.70 9.09 22.56
N LYS A 109 0.97 8.88 23.86
CA LYS A 109 2.25 9.28 24.46
C LYS A 109 3.34 8.29 24.01
N HIS A 110 4.60 8.75 23.98
CA HIS A 110 5.75 7.92 23.64
C HIS A 110 5.92 6.66 24.51
N THR A 111 5.30 6.64 25.69
CA THR A 111 5.33 5.53 26.64
C THR A 111 4.25 4.48 26.42
N ASP A 112 3.30 4.75 25.53
CA ASP A 112 2.13 3.89 25.34
C ASP A 112 2.43 2.86 24.23
N HIS A 113 2.35 1.58 24.57
CA HIS A 113 2.41 0.51 23.58
C HIS A 113 0.99 0.14 23.13
N PHE A 114 0.80 0.08 21.82
CA PHE A 114 -0.47 -0.33 21.23
C PHE A 114 -0.23 -1.18 19.98
N THR A 115 -1.23 -1.99 19.66
CA THR A 115 -1.31 -2.73 18.40
C THR A 115 -2.47 -2.16 17.60
N LEU A 116 -2.22 -1.95 16.31
CA LEU A 116 -3.26 -1.60 15.35
C LEU A 116 -3.81 -2.88 14.73
N VAL A 117 -5.11 -3.08 14.81
CA VAL A 117 -5.81 -4.24 14.27
C VAL A 117 -6.78 -3.77 13.20
N TYR A 118 -6.59 -4.22 11.96
CA TYR A 118 -7.55 -3.99 10.89
C TYR A 118 -8.57 -5.12 10.85
N ASP A 119 -9.85 -4.79 10.98
CA ASP A 119 -10.95 -5.75 10.97
C ASP A 119 -11.65 -5.72 9.61
N GLU A 120 -11.29 -6.66 8.74
CA GLU A 120 -11.85 -6.77 7.40
C GLU A 120 -13.34 -7.19 7.42
N HIS A 121 -13.77 -7.93 8.45
CA HIS A 121 -15.13 -8.45 8.55
C HIS A 121 -16.12 -7.46 9.19
N ARG A 122 -15.64 -6.57 10.06
CA ARG A 122 -16.49 -5.55 10.72
C ARG A 122 -16.12 -4.14 10.26
N MET A 123 -16.85 -3.70 9.22
CA MET A 123 -16.84 -2.32 8.73
C MET A 123 -15.48 -1.80 8.25
N LYS A 124 -14.52 -2.68 7.91
CA LYS A 124 -13.19 -2.25 7.43
C LYS A 124 -12.53 -1.26 8.39
N SER A 125 -12.70 -1.50 9.69
CA SER A 125 -12.31 -0.55 10.73
C SER A 125 -10.90 -0.80 11.23
N LEU A 126 -10.17 0.28 11.52
CA LEU A 126 -8.88 0.23 12.21
C LEU A 126 -9.11 0.41 13.72
N LYS A 127 -8.73 -0.59 14.51
CA LYS A 127 -8.85 -0.59 15.98
C LYS A 127 -7.49 -0.42 16.63
N VAL A 128 -7.46 0.31 17.73
CA VAL A 128 -6.28 0.48 18.57
C VAL A 128 -6.46 -0.36 19.82
N VAL A 129 -5.58 -1.34 20.02
CA VAL A 129 -5.59 -2.22 21.19
C VAL A 129 -4.39 -1.86 22.05
N PRO A 130 -4.58 -1.32 23.27
CA PRO A 130 -3.46 -1.09 24.19
C PRO A 130 -2.83 -2.43 24.54
N VAL A 131 -1.50 -2.45 24.66
CA VAL A 131 -0.76 -3.66 25.02
C VAL A 131 0.16 -3.36 26.18
N GLU A 132 0.10 -4.17 27.21
CA GLU A 132 1.13 -4.20 28.23
C GLU A 132 2.30 -5.01 27.68
N ARG A 133 3.40 -4.34 27.31
CA ARG A 133 4.64 -5.00 26.90
C ARG A 133 5.77 -4.58 27.81
N GLU A 134 6.56 -5.56 28.26
CA GLU A 134 7.80 -5.32 28.98
C GLU A 134 8.98 -4.98 28.06
N LYS A 135 8.84 -5.21 26.74
CA LYS A 135 9.92 -5.04 25.76
C LYS A 135 9.45 -4.31 24.52
N ASP A 136 10.24 -3.33 24.10
CA ASP A 136 10.07 -2.59 22.86
C ASP A 136 10.24 -3.49 21.62
N CYS A 137 9.52 -3.14 20.55
CA CYS A 137 9.71 -3.76 19.23
C CYS A 137 10.99 -3.26 18.53
N LEU A 138 11.55 -2.14 19.00
CA LEU A 138 12.80 -1.59 18.52
C LEU A 138 13.94 -2.04 19.46
N PRO A 139 15.09 -2.49 18.92
CA PRO A 139 16.26 -2.75 19.74
C PRO A 139 16.71 -1.50 20.51
N GLN A 140 17.16 -1.69 21.76
CA GLN A 140 17.62 -0.57 22.61
C GLN A 140 18.69 0.30 21.94
N SER A 141 19.57 -0.31 21.15
CA SER A 141 20.61 0.42 20.40
C SER A 141 20.04 1.43 19.41
N VAL A 142 18.88 1.15 18.80
CA VAL A 142 18.20 2.06 17.88
C VAL A 142 17.56 3.20 18.68
N ILE A 143 16.86 2.88 19.77
CA ILE A 143 16.21 3.88 20.64
C ILE A 143 17.25 4.89 21.16
N LEU A 144 18.35 4.40 21.72
CA LEU A 144 19.43 5.24 22.24
C LEU A 144 20.06 6.13 21.15
N SER A 145 20.17 5.64 19.91
CA SER A 145 20.70 6.44 18.80
C SER A 145 19.76 7.58 18.37
N LEU A 146 18.44 7.37 18.49
CA LEU A 146 17.43 8.38 18.16
C LEU A 146 17.37 9.47 19.23
N ASP A 147 17.48 9.10 20.52
CA ASP A 147 17.53 10.05 21.63
C ASP A 147 18.78 10.94 21.57
N SER A 148 19.91 10.35 21.16
CA SER A 148 21.18 11.05 20.97
C SER A 148 21.17 12.07 19.82
N ALA A 149 20.24 11.92 18.86
CA ALA A 149 20.10 12.78 17.69
C ALA A 149 19.26 14.05 17.94
N GLY A 150 18.86 14.34 19.19
CA GLY A 150 18.38 15.67 19.59
C GLY A 150 17.04 16.12 18.99
N HIS A 151 16.12 15.21 18.65
CA HIS A 151 14.79 15.57 18.16
C HIS A 151 13.86 16.06 19.29
N SER A 152 14.22 17.16 19.95
CA SER A 152 13.34 17.89 20.88
C SER A 152 12.34 18.78 20.11
N GLY A 153 11.59 18.18 19.19
CA GLY A 153 10.51 18.86 18.48
C GLY A 153 9.27 18.95 19.37
N SER A 154 9.09 20.09 20.05
CA SER A 154 7.85 20.44 20.74
C SER A 154 6.70 20.56 19.73
N VAL A 155 5.87 19.52 19.62
CA VAL A 155 4.60 19.52 18.85
C VAL A 155 3.39 19.49 19.81
N GLY A 156 3.59 19.96 21.06
CA GLY A 156 2.67 19.72 22.17
C GLY A 156 1.54 20.75 22.38
N GLY A 157 1.32 21.70 21.46
CA GLY A 157 0.40 22.83 21.68
C GLY A 157 -1.09 22.52 21.48
N ASP A 158 -1.45 21.79 20.42
CA ASP A 158 -2.83 21.84 19.90
C ASP A 158 -3.66 20.56 20.13
N LEU A 159 -3.07 19.49 20.68
CA LEU A 159 -3.71 18.16 20.72
C LEU A 159 -4.37 17.78 22.05
N GLN A 160 -4.30 18.64 23.09
CA GLN A 160 -4.86 18.32 24.41
C GLN A 160 -6.40 18.28 24.48
N GLN A 161 -7.13 18.59 23.41
CA GLN A 161 -8.60 18.57 23.43
C GLN A 161 -9.26 17.25 23.03
N LEU A 162 -8.52 16.21 22.61
CA LEU A 162 -9.11 14.97 22.07
C LEU A 162 -9.24 13.79 23.05
N HIS A 163 -8.74 13.90 24.29
CA HIS A 163 -8.68 12.76 25.23
C HIS A 163 -9.93 12.51 26.10
N ARG A 164 -11.14 12.84 25.66
CA ARG A 164 -12.35 12.53 26.45
C ARG A 164 -13.55 12.02 25.64
N ARG A 165 -13.33 11.15 24.66
CA ARG A 165 -14.38 10.27 24.12
C ARG A 165 -13.84 8.86 23.91
N GLU A 166 -14.34 7.93 24.71
CA GLU A 166 -14.31 6.51 24.41
C GLU A 166 -15.02 6.29 23.06
N GLY A 167 -14.41 5.47 22.19
CA GLY A 167 -14.96 5.12 20.87
C GLY A 167 -14.56 6.07 19.75
N LEU A 168 -13.27 6.10 19.38
CA LEU A 168 -12.83 6.64 18.09
C LEU A 168 -13.05 5.57 17.01
N GLU A 169 -14.31 5.41 16.60
CA GLU A 169 -14.61 4.88 15.28
C GLU A 169 -14.25 6.00 14.30
N ALA A 170 -13.15 5.83 13.57
CA ALA A 170 -12.84 6.71 12.44
C ALA A 170 -13.82 6.33 11.32
N GLU A 171 -14.94 7.03 11.23
CA GLU A 171 -15.79 6.96 10.03
C GLU A 171 -14.96 7.43 8.84
N GLU A 172 -14.91 6.62 7.78
CA GLU A 172 -14.39 7.06 6.49
C GLU A 172 -15.32 8.18 6.01
N ASP A 173 -14.84 9.43 5.97
CA ASP A 173 -15.50 10.50 5.24
C ASP A 173 -15.67 10.01 3.78
N GLY A 174 -16.91 9.69 3.44
CA GLY A 174 -17.30 9.30 2.10
C GLY A 174 -17.18 10.52 1.18
N ASP A 175 -16.07 10.62 0.46
CA ASP A 175 -16.00 11.46 -0.74
C ASP A 175 -17.02 10.89 -1.75
N GLU A 176 -18.19 11.52 -1.82
CA GLU A 176 -19.13 11.41 -2.94
C GLU A 176 -18.37 11.79 -4.22
N VAL A 177 -18.09 10.79 -5.05
CA VAL A 177 -17.58 11.01 -6.40
C VAL A 177 -18.79 11.30 -7.27
N ASP A 178 -18.99 12.58 -7.57
CA ASP A 178 -19.95 13.07 -8.56
C ASP A 178 -19.75 12.33 -9.91
N GLY A 179 -20.71 11.46 -10.23
CA GLY A 179 -20.82 10.79 -11.51
C GLY A 179 -21.50 11.69 -12.53
N GLU A 180 -20.74 12.52 -13.23
CA GLU A 180 -21.20 13.21 -14.43
C GLU A 180 -21.39 12.23 -15.60
N GLY A 181 -22.67 12.02 -15.97
CA GLY A 181 -23.17 12.16 -17.33
C GLY A 181 -22.60 11.26 -18.44
N ALA A 182 -23.36 10.21 -18.79
CA ALA A 182 -23.39 9.71 -20.18
C ALA A 182 -24.83 9.52 -20.62
N ALA A 183 -25.29 10.45 -21.47
CA ALA A 183 -26.57 10.42 -22.14
C ALA A 183 -26.67 9.21 -23.08
N THR A 184 -27.61 8.30 -22.83
CA THR A 184 -28.02 7.29 -23.82
C THR A 184 -29.05 7.91 -24.74
N GLY A 185 -28.57 8.40 -25.88
CA GLY A 185 -29.38 8.84 -27.00
C GLY A 185 -30.05 7.66 -27.71
N ASP A 186 -31.37 7.74 -27.70
CA ASP A 186 -32.35 7.26 -28.69
C ASP A 186 -31.79 6.92 -30.09
N ARG A 187 -31.95 5.65 -30.51
CA ARG A 187 -32.03 5.25 -31.91
C ARG A 187 -33.02 4.10 -32.06
N GLY A 188 -34.17 4.44 -32.65
CA GLY A 188 -35.28 3.53 -32.93
C GLY A 188 -34.99 2.43 -33.96
N PRO A 189 -35.95 1.52 -34.17
CA PRO A 189 -35.79 0.36 -35.05
C PRO A 189 -36.03 0.71 -36.52
N SER A 190 -35.03 0.42 -37.36
CA SER A 190 -35.22 0.35 -38.81
C SER A 190 -35.66 -1.05 -39.23
N ARG A 191 -36.80 -1.07 -39.90
CA ARG A 191 -37.47 -2.18 -40.56
C ARG A 191 -36.98 -2.29 -42.02
N MET A 192 -36.69 -3.50 -42.49
CA MET A 192 -36.72 -3.95 -43.91
C MET A 192 -36.46 -5.46 -43.90
N GLU A 193 -37.48 -6.31 -44.09
CA GLU A 193 -37.91 -6.90 -45.37
C GLU A 193 -36.80 -7.60 -46.16
N ALA A 194 -36.77 -8.93 -46.09
CA ALA A 194 -37.03 -9.84 -47.21
C ALA A 194 -37.51 -11.19 -46.66
#